data_AF-A0A914QV63-F1
#
_entry.id   AF-A0A914QV63-F1
#
_cell.length_a   1.000
_cell.length_b   1.000
_cell.length_c   1.000
_cell.angle_alpha   90.00
_cell.angle_beta   90.00
_cell.angle_gamma   90.00
#
_symmetry.space_group_name_H-M   'P 1'
#
loop_
_entity.id
_entity.type
_entity.pdbx_description
1 polymer ?
#
loop_
_entity_poly.entity_id
_entity_poly.type
_entity_poly.pdbx_seq_one_letter_code
_entity_poly.pdbx_strand_id
1 'polypeptide(L)'
;MPQSSSPTGQPNSPSPFSNKMILTKQQINKIFGKIQPILNIHRVILNSLETFMKEWSVQYDHIRIGYVWAVHGPELLKVYPPYVNDYDGARDTLDDCLTNIPKFLTFVKTAESDPKCRKRTVKDLLIKPVQRLPSVTLLLEG
;
A
#
# COMPACT_ATOMS: atom_id res chain seq x y z
N MET A 1 -22.06 -60.16 12.50
CA MET A 1 -22.88 -59.12 11.83
C MET A 1 -24.31 -59.31 12.32
N PRO A 2 -25.01 -58.26 12.78
CA PRO A 2 -25.41 -57.10 11.98
C PRO A 2 -25.04 -55.73 12.59
N GLN A 3 -25.11 -54.70 11.76
CA GLN A 3 -24.88 -53.29 12.07
C GLN A 3 -26.15 -52.63 12.63
N SER A 4 -25.97 -51.65 13.51
CA SER A 4 -27.00 -50.66 13.84
C SER A 4 -26.37 -49.28 14.06
N SER A 5 -26.72 -48.40 13.13
CA SER A 5 -26.37 -46.99 13.03
C SER A 5 -26.99 -46.15 14.15
N SER A 6 -26.31 -45.09 14.59
CA SER A 6 -26.94 -43.79 14.77
C SER A 6 -25.93 -42.65 15.00
N PRO A 7 -26.35 -41.41 14.71
CA PRO A 7 -25.50 -40.34 14.20
C PRO A 7 -25.27 -39.27 15.25
N THR A 8 -24.15 -38.56 15.21
CA THR A 8 -24.17 -37.15 15.63
C THR A 8 -23.04 -36.42 14.93
N GLY A 9 -23.40 -35.67 13.89
CA GLY A 9 -22.53 -34.65 13.34
C GLY A 9 -22.22 -33.67 14.47
N GLN A 10 -20.94 -33.57 14.82
CA GLN A 10 -20.49 -32.40 15.53
C GLN A 10 -20.57 -31.22 14.55
N PRO A 11 -21.27 -30.13 14.91
CA PRO A 11 -21.33 -28.95 14.09
C PRO A 11 -19.92 -28.37 14.01
N ASN A 12 -19.41 -28.26 12.78
CA ASN A 12 -18.30 -27.38 12.46
C ASN A 12 -18.56 -26.04 13.16
N SER A 13 -17.81 -25.75 14.22
CA SER A 13 -17.78 -24.44 14.83
C SER A 13 -17.19 -23.48 13.79
N PRO A 14 -17.96 -22.53 13.24
CA PRO A 14 -17.35 -21.51 12.41
C PRO A 14 -16.49 -20.66 13.32
N SER A 15 -15.17 -20.74 13.16
CA SER A 15 -14.24 -19.84 13.81
C SER A 15 -14.68 -18.39 13.52
N PRO A 16 -14.87 -17.52 14.54
CA PRO A 16 -15.41 -16.17 14.36
C PRO A 16 -14.44 -15.21 13.64
N PHE A 17 -13.23 -15.66 13.33
CA PHE A 17 -12.28 -14.96 12.48
C PHE A 17 -12.33 -15.52 11.06
N SER A 18 -13.53 -15.54 10.48
CA SER A 18 -13.61 -15.58 9.02
C SER A 18 -12.88 -14.33 8.54
N ASN A 19 -11.71 -14.53 7.92
CA ASN A 19 -11.02 -13.56 7.07
C ASN A 19 -11.95 -13.14 5.92
N LYS A 20 -13.06 -12.47 6.26
CA LYS A 20 -14.05 -11.97 5.34
C LYS A 20 -13.39 -10.79 4.67
N MET A 21 -12.86 -11.04 3.48
CA MET A 21 -12.49 -10.00 2.54
C MET A 21 -13.63 -8.97 2.49
N ILE A 22 -13.39 -7.82 3.09
CA ILE A 22 -14.37 -6.73 3.17
C ILE A 22 -14.58 -6.11 1.78
N LEU A 23 -13.55 -6.20 0.94
CA LEU A 23 -13.53 -5.79 -0.45
C LEU A 23 -13.18 -6.97 -1.34
N THR A 24 -13.73 -7.00 -2.55
CA THR A 24 -13.31 -7.98 -3.57
C THR A 24 -11.88 -7.71 -4.03
N LYS A 25 -11.18 -8.75 -4.53
CA LYS A 25 -9.83 -8.58 -5.10
C LYS A 25 -9.81 -7.53 -6.21
N GLN A 26 -10.88 -7.43 -7.00
CA GLN A 26 -11.02 -6.42 -8.05
C GLN A 26 -11.08 -5.00 -7.48
N GLN A 27 -11.89 -4.75 -6.45
CA GLN A 27 -11.95 -3.43 -5.79
C GLN A 27 -10.61 -3.06 -5.14
N ILE A 28 -9.96 -4.01 -4.46
CA ILE A 28 -8.63 -3.80 -3.87
C ILE A 28 -7.62 -3.46 -4.96
N ASN A 29 -7.62 -4.17 -6.09
CA ASN A 29 -6.71 -3.89 -7.20
C ASN A 29 -7.03 -2.55 -7.88
N LYS A 30 -8.30 -2.15 -7.94
CA LYS A 30 -8.70 -0.87 -8.51
C LYS A 30 -8.29 0.32 -7.63
N ILE A 31 -8.34 0.18 -6.30
CA ILE A 31 -7.92 1.22 -5.35
C ILE A 31 -6.39 1.22 -5.13
N PHE A 32 -5.79 0.05 -4.92
CA PHE A 32 -4.39 -0.11 -4.49
C PHE A 32 -3.47 -0.76 -5.55
N GLY A 33 -4.00 -1.28 -6.65
CA GLY A 33 -3.18 -1.97 -7.66
C GLY A 33 -2.18 -1.04 -8.33
N LYS A 34 -2.56 0.23 -8.54
CA LYS A 34 -1.67 1.24 -9.13
C LYS A 34 -0.66 1.82 -8.13
N ILE A 35 -0.94 1.76 -6.82
CA ILE A 35 0.04 2.19 -5.80
C ILE A 35 1.09 1.13 -5.53
N GLN A 36 0.82 -0.15 -5.79
CA GLN A 36 1.78 -1.24 -5.58
C GLN A 36 3.12 -1.03 -6.29
N PRO A 37 3.16 -0.69 -7.60
CA PRO A 37 4.41 -0.36 -8.29
C PRO A 37 5.18 0.79 -7.64
N ILE A 38 4.49 1.86 -7.23
CA ILE A 38 5.09 3.00 -6.53
C ILE A 38 5.68 2.53 -5.19
N LEU A 39 4.93 1.77 -4.41
CA LEU A 39 5.41 1.28 -3.13
C LEU A 39 6.64 0.38 -3.31
N ASN A 40 6.64 -0.47 -4.33
CA ASN A 40 7.73 -1.38 -4.61
C ASN A 40 9.02 -0.62 -4.91
N ILE A 41 8.97 0.38 -5.81
CA ILE A 41 10.17 1.16 -6.12
C ILE A 41 10.65 2.01 -4.94
N HIS A 42 9.73 2.60 -4.16
CA HIS A 42 10.10 3.33 -2.95
C HIS A 42 10.77 2.43 -1.90
N ARG A 43 10.34 1.16 -1.79
CA ARG A 43 11.02 0.16 -0.95
C ARG A 43 12.40 -0.20 -1.46
N VAL A 44 12.56 -0.33 -2.78
CA VAL A 44 13.87 -0.57 -3.39
C VAL A 44 14.81 0.60 -3.10
N ILE A 45 14.36 1.85 -3.31
CA ILE A 45 15.13 3.04 -2.96
C ILE A 45 15.49 3.05 -1.47
N LEU A 46 14.54 2.79 -0.58
CA LEU A 46 14.79 2.75 0.86
C LEU A 46 15.86 1.70 1.21
N ASN A 47 15.76 0.50 0.64
CA ASN A 47 16.75 -0.55 0.88
C ASN A 47 18.14 -0.17 0.33
N SER A 48 18.19 0.43 -0.85
CA SER A 48 19.44 0.99 -1.42
C SER A 48 20.03 2.06 -0.51
N LEU A 49 19.20 2.95 0.06
CA LEU A 49 19.63 3.98 0.99
C LEU A 49 20.11 3.40 2.34
N GLU A 50 19.40 2.41 2.89
CA GLU A 50 19.79 1.75 4.14
C GLU A 50 21.10 0.97 3.98
N THR A 51 21.27 0.28 2.86
CA THR A 51 22.52 -0.41 2.51
C THR A 51 23.65 0.59 2.38
N PHE A 52 23.41 1.69 1.66
CA PHE A 52 24.37 2.76 1.49
C PHE A 52 24.75 3.43 2.82
N MET A 53 23.79 3.67 3.71
CA MET A 53 24.07 4.20 5.05
C MET A 53 24.89 3.24 5.92
N LYS A 54 24.72 1.92 5.76
CA LYS A 54 25.51 0.91 6.48
C LYS A 54 26.94 0.79 5.94
N GLU A 55 27.10 0.91 4.62
CA GLU A 55 28.41 0.88 3.95
C GLU A 55 29.05 2.26 3.82
N TRP A 56 28.50 3.28 4.50
CA TRP A 56 29.04 4.63 4.54
C TRP A 56 30.41 4.63 5.23
N SER A 57 31.44 4.39 4.43
CA SER A 57 32.85 4.52 4.75
C SER A 57 33.35 5.86 4.23
N VAL A 58 34.30 6.48 4.94
CA VAL A 58 34.98 7.74 4.57
C VAL A 58 35.55 7.69 3.14
N GLN A 59 35.72 6.50 2.57
CA GLN A 59 36.22 6.28 1.22
C GLN A 59 35.17 6.49 0.11
N TYR A 60 33.87 6.56 0.42
CA TYR A 60 32.77 6.71 -0.56
C TYR A 60 32.12 8.10 -0.56
N ASP A 61 32.84 9.14 -0.13
CA ASP A 61 32.37 10.55 -0.07
C ASP A 61 31.82 11.09 -1.42
N HIS A 62 32.17 10.42 -2.52
CA HIS A 62 31.73 10.73 -3.88
C HIS A 62 30.44 10.01 -4.33
N ILE A 63 30.00 8.94 -3.64
CA ILE A 63 28.70 8.30 -3.91
C ILE A 63 27.63 9.12 -3.18
N ARG A 64 26.99 10.04 -3.90
CA ARG A 64 25.96 10.89 -3.31
C ARG A 64 24.61 10.17 -3.34
N ILE A 65 23.73 10.53 -2.41
CA ILE A 65 22.32 10.07 -2.39
C ILE A 65 21.60 10.26 -3.74
N GLY A 66 22.07 11.25 -4.54
CA GLY A 66 21.62 11.49 -5.90
C GLY A 66 21.91 10.34 -6.88
N TYR A 67 22.92 9.49 -6.66
CA TYR A 67 23.18 8.32 -7.52
C TYR A 67 22.07 7.27 -7.37
N VAL A 68 21.66 6.95 -6.15
CA VAL A 68 20.54 6.04 -5.88
C VAL A 68 19.28 6.55 -6.56
N TRP A 69 19.04 7.87 -6.47
CA TRP A 69 17.92 8.48 -7.17
C TRP A 69 18.06 8.48 -8.69
N ALA A 70 19.23 8.78 -9.25
CA ALA A 70 19.45 8.76 -10.69
C ALA A 70 19.21 7.36 -11.29
N VAL A 71 19.58 6.30 -10.56
CA VAL A 71 19.35 4.91 -10.96
C VAL A 71 17.86 4.56 -10.96
N HIS A 72 17.10 4.96 -9.93
CA HIS A 72 15.68 4.62 -9.79
C HIS A 72 14.73 5.65 -10.43
N GLY A 73 15.22 6.83 -10.78
CA GLY A 73 14.47 7.95 -11.36
C GLY A 73 13.64 7.60 -12.59
N PRO A 74 14.22 6.95 -13.63
CA PRO A 74 13.50 6.55 -14.82
C PRO A 74 12.33 5.61 -14.54
N GLU A 75 12.47 4.74 -13.54
CA GLU A 75 11.41 3.79 -13.18
C GLU A 75 10.32 4.49 -12.35
N LEU A 76 10.66 5.47 -11.49
CA LEU A 76 9.66 6.34 -10.85
C LEU A 76 8.85 7.12 -11.89
N LEU A 77 9.52 7.74 -12.87
CA LEU A 77 8.85 8.47 -13.94
C LEU A 77 7.96 7.57 -14.82
N LYS A 78 8.17 6.25 -14.82
CA LYS A 78 7.30 5.28 -15.53
C LYS A 78 6.08 4.86 -14.71
N VAL A 79 6.23 4.64 -13.41
CA VAL A 79 5.14 4.12 -12.56
C VAL A 79 4.19 5.21 -12.04
N TYR A 80 4.64 6.47 -12.02
CA TYR A 80 3.84 7.60 -11.52
C TYR A 80 2.74 8.10 -12.46
N PRO A 81 2.97 8.33 -13.77
CA PRO A 81 1.93 8.76 -14.69
C PRO A 81 0.67 7.87 -14.70
N PRO A 82 0.77 6.53 -14.76
CA PRO A 82 -0.42 5.69 -14.72
C PRO A 82 -1.11 5.70 -13.35
N TYR A 83 -0.42 6.01 -12.26
CA TYR A 83 -1.04 6.20 -10.95
C TYR A 83 -1.80 7.53 -10.87
N VAL A 84 -1.19 8.63 -11.32
CA VAL A 84 -1.81 9.97 -11.30
C VAL A 84 -3.02 10.02 -12.22
N ASN A 85 -2.93 9.43 -13.41
CA ASN A 85 -4.06 9.38 -14.36
C ASN A 85 -5.24 8.56 -13.83
N ASP A 86 -4.97 7.48 -13.09
CA ASP A 86 -6.01 6.58 -12.56
C ASP A 86 -6.38 6.92 -11.10
N TYR A 87 -5.77 7.97 -10.52
CA TYR A 87 -5.97 8.36 -9.13
C TYR A 87 -7.41 8.76 -8.86
N ASP A 88 -8.03 9.55 -9.75
CA ASP A 88 -9.43 9.93 -9.62
C ASP A 88 -10.35 8.70 -9.66
N GLY A 89 -10.09 7.75 -10.56
CA GLY A 89 -10.84 6.48 -10.63
C GLY A 89 -10.66 5.59 -9.39
N ALA A 90 -9.45 5.54 -8.83
CA ALA A 90 -9.15 4.84 -7.59
C ALA A 90 -9.82 5.52 -6.38
N ARG A 91 -9.83 6.85 -6.34
CA ARG A 91 -10.51 7.66 -5.31
C ARG A 91 -12.02 7.47 -5.36
N ASP A 92 -12.62 7.53 -6.55
CA ASP A 92 -14.06 7.36 -6.71
C ASP A 92 -14.48 5.94 -6.33
N THR A 93 -13.68 4.92 -6.71
CA THR A 93 -13.92 3.53 -6.28
C THR A 93 -13.79 3.39 -4.75
N LEU A 94 -12.83 4.08 -4.13
CA LEU A 94 -12.68 4.10 -2.68
C LEU A 94 -13.91 4.72 -2.00
N ASP A 95 -14.42 5.84 -2.53
CA ASP A 95 -15.62 6.50 -2.01
C ASP A 95 -16.89 5.68 -2.17
N ASP A 96 -17.04 5.02 -3.32
CA ASP A 96 -18.12 4.06 -3.54
C ASP A 96 -18.03 2.92 -2.53
N CYS A 97 -16.84 2.38 -2.26
CA CYS A 97 -16.65 1.33 -1.27
C CYS A 97 -16.94 1.83 0.17
N LEU A 98 -16.55 3.06 0.51
CA LEU A 98 -16.83 3.65 1.82
C LEU A 98 -18.33 3.88 2.04
N THR A 99 -19.04 4.28 0.98
CA THR A 99 -20.48 4.54 1.01
C THR A 99 -21.30 3.25 0.99
N ASN A 100 -20.97 2.32 0.10
CA ASN A 100 -21.76 1.11 -0.14
C ASN A 100 -21.40 -0.05 0.82
N ILE A 101 -20.23 -0.02 1.47
CA ILE A 101 -19.75 -1.10 2.34
C ILE A 101 -19.53 -0.56 3.77
N PRO A 102 -20.55 -0.61 4.64
CA PRO A 102 -20.45 -0.13 6.03
C PRO A 102 -19.32 -0.80 6.81
N LYS A 103 -19.03 -2.07 6.51
CA LYS A 103 -17.90 -2.80 7.11
C LYS A 103 -16.54 -2.22 6.70
N PHE A 104 -16.42 -1.73 5.47
CA PHE A 104 -15.20 -1.08 4.99
C PHE A 104 -15.05 0.29 5.63
N LEU A 105 -16.14 1.06 5.75
CA LEU A 105 -16.15 2.32 6.49
C LEU A 105 -15.69 2.13 7.94
N THR A 106 -16.24 1.14 8.65
CA THR A 106 -15.81 0.83 10.02
C THR A 106 -14.35 0.40 10.07
N PHE A 107 -13.89 -0.45 9.14
CA PHE A 107 -12.49 -0.84 9.06
C PHE A 107 -11.56 0.36 8.86
N VAL A 108 -11.91 1.27 7.93
CA VAL A 108 -11.14 2.50 7.67
C VAL A 108 -11.14 3.40 8.89
N LYS A 109 -12.28 3.64 9.55
CA LYS A 109 -12.34 4.42 10.79
C LYS A 109 -11.51 3.81 11.92
N THR A 110 -11.53 2.48 12.07
CA THR A 110 -10.69 1.78 13.03
C THR A 110 -9.20 1.94 12.68
N ALA A 111 -8.83 1.78 11.41
CA ALA A 111 -7.46 1.99 10.95
C ALA A 111 -6.99 3.44 11.15
N GLU A 112 -7.86 4.42 10.87
CA GLU A 112 -7.60 5.86 11.09
C GLU A 112 -7.46 6.22 12.58
N SER A 113 -8.12 5.47 13.46
CA SER A 113 -7.99 5.60 14.92
C SER A 113 -6.67 5.02 15.45
N ASP A 114 -5.96 4.20 14.67
CA ASP A 114 -4.66 3.66 15.07
C ASP A 114 -3.64 4.81 15.17
N PRO A 115 -2.95 4.98 16.31
CA PRO A 115 -1.91 6.00 16.47
C PRO A 115 -0.79 5.89 15.41
N LYS A 116 -0.56 4.71 14.79
CA LYS A 116 0.37 4.52 13.67
C LYS A 116 -0.07 5.28 12.41
N CYS A 117 -1.37 5.42 12.17
CA CYS A 117 -1.92 6.15 11.03
C CYS A 117 -1.88 7.67 11.21
N ARG A 118 -1.46 8.18 12.38
CA ARG A 118 -1.34 9.62 12.69
C ARG A 118 -2.60 10.43 12.31
N LYS A 119 -3.79 9.82 12.44
CA LYS A 119 -5.08 10.41 12.02
C LYS A 119 -5.13 10.82 10.54
N ARG A 120 -4.32 10.21 9.68
CA ARG A 120 -4.36 10.47 8.23
C ARG A 120 -5.37 9.55 7.59
N THR A 121 -6.25 10.13 6.77
CA THR A 121 -7.23 9.33 6.05
C THR A 121 -6.55 8.51 4.96
N VAL A 122 -7.19 7.41 4.54
CA VAL A 122 -6.71 6.63 3.39
C VAL A 122 -6.54 7.51 2.15
N LYS A 123 -7.41 8.51 1.97
CA LYS A 123 -7.30 9.53 0.91
C LYS A 123 -6.04 10.39 1.04
N ASP A 124 -5.72 10.85 2.25
CA ASP A 124 -4.49 11.62 2.53
C ASP A 124 -3.22 10.80 2.30
N LEU A 125 -3.29 9.47 2.44
CA LEU A 125 -2.19 8.58 2.12
C LEU A 125 -2.06 8.36 0.61
N LEU A 126 -3.19 8.30 -0.11
CA LEU A 126 -3.21 8.13 -1.57
C LEU A 126 -2.81 9.40 -2.34
N ILE A 127 -3.02 10.60 -1.80
CA ILE A 127 -2.55 11.85 -2.44
C ILE A 127 -1.04 12.09 -2.26
N LYS A 128 -0.40 11.43 -1.26
CA LYS A 128 1.02 11.62 -0.95
C LYS A 128 1.96 11.37 -2.12
N PRO A 129 1.85 10.30 -2.92
CA PRO A 129 2.69 10.11 -4.08
C PRO A 129 2.63 11.31 -5.02
N VAL A 130 1.43 11.81 -5.33
CA VAL A 130 1.22 12.99 -6.19
C VAL A 130 1.96 14.21 -5.64
N GLN A 131 1.90 14.45 -4.33
CA GLN A 131 2.61 15.54 -3.66
C GLN A 131 4.12 15.28 -3.49
N ARG A 132 4.56 14.02 -3.48
CA ARG A 132 5.95 13.64 -3.20
C ARG A 132 6.86 13.86 -4.40
N LEU A 133 6.32 13.75 -5.63
CA LEU A 133 7.06 14.02 -6.87
C LEU A 133 7.76 15.39 -6.87
N PRO A 134 7.05 16.52 -6.70
CA PRO A 134 7.70 17.83 -6.74
C PRO A 134 8.72 18.01 -5.62
N SER A 135 8.48 17.48 -4.41
CA SER A 135 9.48 17.53 -3.33
C SER A 135 10.75 16.73 -3.64
N VAL A 136 10.60 15.58 -4.30
CA VAL A 136 11.72 14.74 -4.73
C VAL A 136 12.51 15.43 -5.82
N THR A 137 11.84 16.01 -6.81
CA THR A 137 12.49 16.77 -7.89
C THR A 137 13.27 17.94 -7.30
N LEU A 138 12.66 18.69 -6.38
CA LEU A 138 13.32 19.81 -5.69
C LEU A 138 14.54 19.35 -4.86
N LEU A 139 14.48 18.18 -4.22
CA LEU A 139 15.61 17.60 -3.48
C LEU A 139 16.76 17.13 -4.40
N LEU A 140 16.49 16.87 -5.67
CA LEU A 140 17.50 16.44 -6.64
C LEU A 140 18.11 17.59 -7.45
N GLU A 141 17.37 18.70 -7.57
CA GLU A 141 17.82 19.93 -8.23
C GLU A 141 18.56 20.90 -7.28
N GLY A 142 18.49 20.66 -5.97
CA GLY A 142 19.09 21.49 -4.91
C GLY A 142 20.52 21.13 -4.52
#